data_AF-A0AAV8ZEJ8-F1
#
_entry.id   AF-A0AAV8ZEJ8-F1
#
_cell.length_a   1.000
_cell.length_b   1.000
_cell.length_c   1.000
_cell.angle_alpha   90.00
_cell.angle_beta   90.00
_cell.angle_gamma   90.00
#
_symmetry.space_group_name_H-M   'P 1'
#
loop_
_entity.id
_entity.type
_entity.pdbx_description
1 polymer ?
#
loop_
_entity_poly.entity_id
_entity_poly.type
_entity_poly.pdbx_seq_one_letter_code
_entity_poly.pdbx_strand_id
1 'polypeptide(L)' 'MQGMSLTSLKKHKALIPLYVCVGIGCLGAGFYTLRLAVRNPDVQWNRSGQISNEEFREKQYKFYSPNVDYSKLESPAPKY' A
#
# COMPACT_ATOMS: atom_id res chain seq x y z
N MET A 1 31.76 4.94 9.15
CA MET A 1 31.76 3.59 8.55
C MET A 1 31.84 3.74 7.03
N GLN A 2 32.69 2.98 6.35
CA GLN A 2 32.74 2.98 4.88
C GLN A 2 31.39 2.52 4.31
N GLY A 3 30.89 3.19 3.28
CA GLY A 3 29.63 2.88 2.61
C GLY A 3 28.44 3.80 2.91
N MET A 4 28.47 4.56 4.02
CA MET A 4 27.31 5.39 4.45
C MET A 4 27.34 6.86 3.97
N SER A 5 28.44 7.31 3.37
CA SER A 5 28.56 8.67 2.83
C SER A 5 28.48 8.69 1.31
N LEU A 6 27.92 9.75 0.74
CA LEU A 6 27.82 9.95 -0.72
C LEU A 6 29.19 9.84 -1.42
N THR A 7 30.26 10.28 -0.74
CA THR A 7 31.64 10.16 -1.21
C THR A 7 32.11 8.71 -1.27
N SER A 8 31.72 7.87 -0.31
CA SER A 8 32.04 6.44 -0.29
C SER A 8 31.25 5.66 -1.34
N LEU A 9 30.01 6.08 -1.62
CA LEU A 9 29.16 5.46 -2.65
C LEU A 9 29.69 5.70 -4.07
N LYS A 10 30.23 6.90 -4.33
CA LYS A 10 30.91 7.20 -5.61
C LYS A 10 32.19 6.39 -5.80
N LYS A 11 32.91 6.10 -4.71
CA LYS A 11 34.14 5.30 -4.74
C LYS A 11 33.86 3.81 -4.97
N HIS A 12 32.76 3.29 -4.41
CA HIS A 12 32.35 1.88 -4.55
C HIS A 12 31.04 1.76 -5.33
N LYS A 13 31.12 1.91 -6.67
CA LYS A 13 29.95 1.89 -7.56
C LYS A 13 29.13 0.60 -7.49
N ALA A 14 29.74 -0.52 -7.09
CA ALA A 14 29.04 -1.80 -6.89
C ALA A 14 27.98 -1.75 -5.76
N LEU A 15 28.09 -0.78 -4.84
CA LEU A 15 27.15 -0.63 -3.73
C LEU A 15 25.85 0.09 -4.14
N ILE A 16 25.87 0.83 -5.24
CA ILE A 16 24.71 1.54 -5.79
C ILE A 16 23.54 0.60 -6.12
N PRO A 17 23.72 -0.46 -6.94
CA PRO A 17 22.61 -1.39 -7.25
C PRO A 17 22.07 -2.09 -6.00
N LEU A 18 22.91 -2.39 -5.02
CA LEU A 18 22.46 -2.96 -3.74
C LEU A 18 21.52 -2.00 -3.00
N TYR A 19 21.91 -0.73 -2.86
CA TYR A 19 21.05 0.28 -2.23
C TYR A 19 19.78 0.56 -3.01
N VAL A 20 19.80 0.44 -4.34
CA VAL A 20 18.58 0.57 -5.15
C VAL A 20 17.61 -0.57 -4.84
N CYS A 21 18.07 -1.83 -4.82
CA CYS A 21 17.22 -2.97 -4.47
C CYS A 21 16.62 -2.83 -3.05
N VAL A 22 17.45 -2.44 -2.08
CA VAL A 22 16.99 -2.21 -0.70
C VAL A 22 16.00 -1.04 -0.64
N GLY A 23 16.30 0.06 -1.32
CA GLY A 23 15.44 1.23 -1.39
C GLY A 23 14.08 0.92 -1.99
N ILE A 24 14.04 0.16 -3.10
CA ILE A 24 12.79 -0.33 -3.71
C ILE A 24 12.02 -1.20 -2.71
N GLY A 25 12.70 -2.09 -1.98
CA GLY A 25 12.07 -2.92 -0.96
C GLY A 25 11.43 -2.10 0.17
N CYS A 26 12.16 -1.14 0.72
CA CYS A 26 11.66 -0.25 1.77
C CYS A 26 10.48 0.61 1.29
N LEU A 27 10.58 1.19 0.09
CA LEU A 27 9.50 1.97 -0.50
C LEU A 27 8.26 1.12 -0.77
N GLY A 28 8.43 -0.11 -1.29
CA GLY A 28 7.35 -1.05 -1.53
C GLY A 28 6.64 -1.48 -0.24
N ALA A 29 7.40 -1.78 0.82
CA ALA A 29 6.85 -2.13 2.13
C ALA A 29 6.07 -0.96 2.73
N GLY A 30 6.64 0.26 2.70
CA GLY A 30 5.97 1.46 3.19
C GLY A 30 4.70 1.78 2.41
N PHE A 31 4.76 1.72 1.08
CA PHE A 31 3.61 1.93 0.20
C PHE A 31 2.50 0.92 0.49
N TYR A 32 2.82 -0.37 0.58
CA TYR A 32 1.82 -1.40 0.81
C TYR A 32 1.17 -1.25 2.20
N THR A 33 1.97 -0.94 3.22
CA THR A 33 1.46 -0.69 4.57
C THR A 33 0.52 0.51 4.61
N LEU A 34 0.91 1.63 3.99
CA LEU A 34 0.06 2.82 3.88
C LEU A 34 -1.24 2.52 3.12
N ARG A 35 -1.15 1.76 2.04
CA ARG A 35 -2.29 1.33 1.25
C ARG A 35 -3.26 0.49 2.08
N LEU A 36 -2.75 -0.44 2.90
CA LEU A 36 -3.58 -1.24 3.81
C LEU A 36 -4.24 -0.35 4.85
N ALA A 37 -3.50 0.58 5.44
CA ALA A 37 -4.05 1.49 6.45
C ALA A 37 -5.24 2.32 5.92
N VAL A 38 -5.21 2.77 4.67
CA VAL A 38 -6.23 3.69 4.13
C VAL A 38 -7.34 3.00 3.34
N ARG A 39 -7.06 1.85 2.72
CA ARG A 39 -8.01 1.18 1.80
C ARG A 39 -8.54 -0.17 2.33
N ASN A 40 -8.23 -0.55 3.56
CA ASN A 40 -8.79 -1.74 4.18
C ASN A 40 -10.16 -1.42 4.81
N PRO A 41 -11.25 -2.12 4.45
CA PRO A 41 -12.56 -1.94 5.08
C PRO A 41 -12.57 -2.20 6.59
N ASP A 42 -11.62 -2.98 7.11
CA ASP A 42 -11.52 -3.28 8.54
C ASP A 42 -10.87 -2.16 9.36
N VAL A 43 -10.27 -1.15 8.70
CA VAL A 43 -9.52 -0.09 9.36
C VAL A 43 -10.28 1.23 9.24
N GLN A 44 -10.70 1.77 10.39
CA GLN A 44 -11.40 3.04 10.45
C GLN A 44 -10.61 4.10 11.22
N TRP A 45 -10.40 5.26 10.59
CA TRP A 45 -9.75 6.43 11.21
C TRP A 45 -10.74 7.46 11.77
N ASN A 46 -12.02 7.34 11.45
CA ASN A 46 -13.07 8.23 11.94
C ASN A 46 -13.32 8.01 13.44
N ARG A 47 -13.29 9.11 14.21
CA ARG A 47 -13.50 9.14 15.67
C ARG A 47 -14.93 9.48 16.07
N SER A 48 -15.78 9.88 15.12
CA SER A 48 -17.12 10.43 15.37
C SER A 48 -18.24 9.37 15.46
N GLY A 49 -17.91 8.09 15.64
CA GLY A 49 -18.83 7.04 16.10
C GLY A 49 -19.85 6.49 15.08
N GLN A 50 -20.15 7.18 13.99
CA GLN A 50 -20.98 6.62 12.90
C GLN A 50 -20.11 5.75 11.99
N ILE A 51 -20.10 4.46 12.28
CA ILE A 51 -19.42 3.42 11.51
C ILE A 51 -20.42 2.85 10.50
N SER A 52 -20.42 3.37 9.28
CA SER A 52 -21.24 2.79 8.21
C SER A 52 -20.38 1.90 7.32
N ASN A 53 -20.72 0.62 7.26
CA ASN A 53 -20.11 -0.34 6.34
C ASN A 53 -20.48 -0.06 4.87
N GLU A 54 -21.44 0.84 4.61
CA GLU A 54 -21.83 1.27 3.26
C GLU A 54 -20.68 1.97 2.52
N GLU A 55 -19.78 2.67 3.21
CA GLU A 55 -18.71 3.45 2.57
C GLU A 55 -17.72 2.57 1.77
N PHE A 56 -17.58 1.30 2.16
CA PHE A 56 -16.69 0.35 1.51
C PHE A 56 -17.41 -0.62 0.57
N ARG A 57 -18.72 -0.46 0.37
CA ARG A 57 -19.54 -1.35 -0.45
C ARG A 57 -19.07 -1.45 -1.90
N GLU A 58 -18.70 -0.32 -2.50
CA GLU A 58 -18.22 -0.22 -3.88
C GLU A 58 -16.69 -0.21 -4.00
N LYS A 59 -15.99 -0.20 -2.86
CA LYS A 59 -14.52 -0.08 -2.85
C LYS A 59 -13.87 -1.44 -3.03
N GLN A 60 -12.98 -1.53 -4.02
CA GLN A 60 -12.19 -2.74 -4.24
C GLN A 60 -11.09 -2.91 -3.18
N TYR A 61 -11.23 -3.93 -2.33
CA TYR A 61 -10.21 -4.27 -1.33
C TYR A 61 -8.97 -4.95 -1.92
N LYS A 62 -9.06 -5.69 -3.03
CA LYS A 62 -7.88 -6.35 -3.63
C LYS A 62 -7.06 -5.34 -4.42
N PHE A 63 -5.73 -5.33 -4.25
CA PHE A 63 -4.87 -4.40 -4.99
C PHE A 63 -4.82 -4.73 -6.49
N TYR A 64 -4.84 -6.01 -6.82
CA TYR A 64 -4.82 -6.51 -8.18
C TYR A 64 -5.75 -7.70 -8.33
N SER A 65 -6.50 -7.73 -9.42
CA SER A 65 -7.39 -8.84 -9.78
C SER A 65 -7.54 -8.88 -11.30
N PRO A 66 -6.94 -9.86 -11.98
CA PRO A 66 -6.97 -9.92 -13.44
C PRO A 66 -8.32 -10.42 -14.00
N ASN A 67 -9.07 -11.21 -13.22
CA ASN A 67 -10.21 -11.97 -13.73
C ASN A 67 -11.58 -11.40 -13.31
N VAL A 68 -11.60 -10.42 -12.41
CA VAL A 68 -12.84 -9.87 -11.84
C VAL A 68 -12.87 -8.37 -12.06
N ASP A 69 -13.90 -7.92 -12.76
CA ASP A 69 -14.22 -6.51 -12.94
C ASP A 69 -15.03 -6.02 -11.73
N TYR A 70 -14.35 -5.40 -10.77
CA TYR A 70 -14.97 -4.89 -9.54
C TYR A 70 -15.89 -3.70 -9.79
N SER A 71 -15.78 -3.00 -10.93
CA SER A 71 -16.68 -1.90 -11.27
C SER A 71 -18.10 -2.37 -11.57
N LYS A 72 -18.29 -3.66 -11.86
CA LYS A 72 -19.60 -4.26 -12.13
C LYS A 72 -20.09 -5.18 -11.01
N LEU A 73 -19.28 -5.37 -9.97
CA LEU A 73 -19.58 -6.29 -8.88
C LEU A 73 -20.32 -5.56 -7.77
N GLU A 74 -21.61 -5.85 -7.61
CA GLU A 74 -22.38 -5.33 -6.48
C GLU A 74 -22.20 -6.21 -5.24
N SER A 75 -22.19 -5.57 -4.07
CA SER A 75 -22.22 -6.29 -2.79
C SER A 75 -23.58 -6.96 -2.59
N PRO A 76 -23.62 -8.25 -2.20
CA PRO A 76 -24.87 -8.96 -1.95
C PRO A 76 -25.60 -8.51 -0.68
N ALA A 77 -24.98 -7.65 0.14
CA ALA A 77 -25.61 -7.14 1.35
C ALA A 77 -26.80 -6.22 1.02
N PRO A 78 -27.85 -6.14 1.86
CA PRO A 78 -28.95 -5.19 1.66
C PRO A 78 -28.45 -3.75 1.75
N LYS A 79 -28.98 -2.84 0.92
CA LYS A 79 -28.67 -1.39 0.98
C LYS A 79 -29.59 -0.76 2.05
N TYR A 80 -29.02 -0.06 3.03
CA TYR A 80 -29.75 0.54 4.16
C TYR A 80 -29.76 2.07 4.12
#